data_AF-A0A950FS06-F1
#
_entry.id   AF-A0A950FS06-F1
#
_cell.length_a   1.000
_cell.length_b   1.000
_cell.length_c   1.000
_cell.angle_alpha   90.00
_cell.angle_beta   90.00
_cell.angle_gamma   90.00
#
_symmetry.space_group_name_H-M   'P 1'
#
loop_
_entity.id
_entity.type
_entity.pdbx_description
1 polymer ?
#
loop_
_entity_poly.entity_id
_entity_poly.type
_entity_poly.pdbx_seq_one_letter_code
_entity_poly.pdbx_strand_id
1 'polypeptide(L)'
;MADVTDEGHQNTPGMVRSEDFNPYVIVQFLRDNGIDAWLAESDDGFGYACDDPERASNVLFACVCLRASISYAREAAYWCAEAKR
;
A
#
# COMPACT_ATOMS: atom_id res chain seq x y z
N MET A 1 11.82 16.24 -23.88
CA MET A 1 11.18 14.92 -23.91
C MET A 1 11.91 14.12 -22.84
N ALA A 2 11.37 14.11 -21.62
CA ALA A 2 12.03 13.45 -20.50
C ALA A 2 11.87 11.95 -20.68
N ASP A 3 12.99 11.26 -20.62
CA ASP A 3 13.11 9.81 -20.73
C ASP A 3 12.38 9.17 -19.53
N VAL A 4 11.22 8.56 -19.79
CA VAL A 4 10.38 7.88 -18.78
C VAL A 4 10.76 6.40 -18.67
N THR A 5 11.98 6.04 -19.10
CA THR A 5 12.53 4.69 -18.92
C THR A 5 13.69 4.68 -17.93
N ASP A 6 13.60 5.49 -16.87
CA ASP A 6 14.45 5.28 -15.70
C ASP A 6 13.99 4.01 -14.97
N GLU A 7 14.65 2.91 -15.35
CA GLU A 7 14.71 1.61 -14.67
C GLU A 7 15.24 1.73 -13.21
N GLY A 8 15.51 2.95 -12.74
CA GLY A 8 15.80 3.36 -11.38
C GLY A 8 14.62 3.41 -10.40
N HIS A 9 13.43 2.88 -10.73
CA HIS A 9 12.39 2.60 -9.72
C HIS A 9 12.74 1.41 -8.80
N GLN A 10 14.03 1.13 -8.64
CA GLN A 10 14.55 0.26 -7.59
C GLN A 10 14.36 0.99 -6.27
N ASN A 11 13.34 0.61 -5.50
CA ASN A 11 13.11 0.91 -4.08
C ASN A 11 14.23 1.77 -3.49
N THR A 12 14.14 3.10 -3.66
CA THR A 12 15.13 4.01 -3.12
C THR A 12 15.16 3.77 -1.61
N PRO A 13 16.32 3.61 -0.95
CA PRO A 13 16.38 3.39 0.49
C PRO A 13 15.77 4.60 1.20
N GLY A 14 14.50 4.50 1.58
CA GLY A 14 13.68 5.64 2.01
C GLY A 14 12.24 5.64 1.49
N MET A 15 11.94 4.88 0.43
CA MET A 15 10.56 4.74 -0.07
C MET A 15 9.88 3.52 0.54
N VAL A 16 8.95 3.84 1.44
CA VAL A 16 7.85 3.01 1.93
C VAL A 16 8.27 1.79 2.75
N ARG A 17 8.41 2.05 4.04
CA ARG A 17 8.56 1.04 5.08
C ARG A 17 7.20 0.39 5.38
N SER A 18 7.19 -0.79 5.99
CA SER A 18 5.96 -1.38 6.52
C SER A 18 5.24 -0.44 7.51
N GLU A 19 6.02 0.37 8.23
CA GLU A 19 5.58 1.42 9.17
C GLU A 19 4.76 2.53 8.51
N ASP A 20 4.94 2.74 7.19
CA ASP A 20 4.22 3.76 6.44
C ASP A 20 2.77 3.37 6.13
N PHE A 21 2.43 2.09 6.30
CA PHE A 21 1.08 1.59 6.11
C PHE A 21 0.31 1.62 7.40
N ASN A 22 -0.64 2.55 7.48
CA ASN A 22 -1.64 2.50 8.52
C ASN A 22 -2.57 1.29 8.26
N PRO A 23 -2.56 0.26 9.14
CA PRO A 23 -3.38 -0.94 8.96
C PRO A 23 -4.88 -0.63 8.92
N TYR A 24 -5.29 0.49 9.52
CA TYR A 24 -6.66 0.99 9.47
C TYR A 24 -7.14 1.22 8.03
N VAL A 25 -6.29 1.81 7.18
CA VAL A 25 -6.62 2.08 5.77
C VAL A 25 -6.83 0.77 5.02
N ILE A 26 -6.01 -0.24 5.31
CA ILE A 26 -6.13 -1.57 4.69
C ILE A 26 -7.42 -2.25 5.17
N VAL A 27 -7.69 -2.26 6.48
CA VAL A 27 -8.92 -2.85 7.04
C VAL A 27 -10.17 -2.19 6.46
N GLN A 28 -10.18 -0.86 6.34
CA GLN A 28 -11.30 -0.13 5.75
C GLN A 28 -11.47 -0.50 4.27
N PHE A 29 -10.38 -0.48 3.49
CA PHE A 29 -10.41 -0.89 2.07
C PHE A 29 -10.98 -2.30 1.89
N LEU A 30 -10.54 -3.25 2.72
CA LEU A 30 -11.01 -4.62 2.68
C LEU A 30 -12.51 -4.72 3.00
N ARG A 31 -12.97 -4.03 4.05
CA ARG A 31 -14.40 -4.00 4.45
C ARG A 31 -15.29 -3.37 3.39
N ASP A 32 -14.85 -2.27 2.78
CA ASP A 32 -15.57 -1.60 1.69
C ASP A 32 -15.74 -2.52 0.46
N ASN A 33 -14.89 -3.53 0.32
CA ASN A 33 -14.95 -4.56 -0.72
C ASN A 33 -15.53 -5.90 -0.23
N GLY A 34 -16.20 -5.92 0.92
CA GLY A 34 -16.90 -7.11 1.44
C GLY A 34 -15.97 -8.21 1.97
N ILE A 35 -14.76 -7.86 2.39
CA ILE A 35 -13.83 -8.74 3.10
C ILE A 35 -13.95 -8.46 4.60
N ASP A 36 -14.19 -9.50 5.40
CA ASP A 36 -14.17 -9.39 6.86
C ASP A 36 -12.73 -9.24 7.34
N ALA A 37 -12.38 -8.04 7.80
CA ALA A 37 -11.03 -7.67 8.22
C ALA A 37 -11.05 -6.92 9.55
N TRP A 38 -9.96 -7.02 10.31
CA TRP A 38 -9.80 -6.40 11.63
C TRP A 38 -8.36 -5.95 11.87
N LEU A 39 -8.18 -5.04 12.83
CA LEU A 39 -6.85 -4.65 13.30
C LEU A 39 -6.30 -5.75 14.22
N ALA A 40 -5.05 -6.16 14.01
CA ALA A 40 -4.39 -7.12 14.88
C ALA A 40 -3.99 -6.42 16.20
N GLU A 41 -4.38 -6.99 17.34
CA GLU A 41 -4.17 -6.38 18.66
C GLU A 41 -2.70 -6.37 19.11
N SER A 42 -1.84 -7.20 18.52
CA SER A 42 -0.46 -7.45 19.00
C SER A 42 0.66 -6.80 18.19
N ASP A 43 0.45 -6.47 16.91
CA ASP A 43 1.56 -6.23 15.97
C ASP A 43 1.37 -5.01 15.05
N ASP A 44 0.49 -4.06 15.41
CA ASP A 44 0.12 -2.94 14.52
C ASP A 44 -0.17 -3.43 13.09
N GLY A 45 -0.84 -4.59 12.99
CA GLY A 45 -1.11 -5.29 11.74
C GLY A 45 -2.59 -5.35 11.43
N PHE A 46 -2.96 -6.16 10.45
CA PHE A 46 -4.36 -6.46 10.14
C PHE A 46 -4.54 -7.96 9.92
N GLY A 47 -5.72 -8.46 10.27
CA GLY A 47 -6.20 -9.79 9.93
C GLY A 47 -7.39 -9.69 8.99
N TYR A 48 -7.64 -10.78 8.25
CA TYR A 48 -8.86 -10.95 7.47
C TYR A 48 -9.27 -12.42 7.42
N ALA A 49 -10.58 -12.68 7.33
CA ALA A 49 -11.12 -14.02 7.19
C ALA A 49 -11.35 -14.34 5.70
N CYS A 50 -10.77 -15.43 5.23
CA CYS A 50 -10.98 -15.93 3.87
C CYS A 50 -10.73 -17.44 3.82
N ASP A 51 -11.80 -18.22 3.69
CA ASP A 51 -11.72 -19.69 3.61
C ASP A 51 -11.34 -20.19 2.21
N ASP A 52 -11.50 -19.35 1.19
CA ASP A 52 -11.17 -19.66 -0.20
C ASP A 52 -9.73 -19.23 -0.53
N PRO A 53 -8.86 -20.16 -0.99
CA PRO A 53 -7.45 -19.87 -1.25
C PRO A 53 -7.22 -18.97 -2.47
N GLU A 54 -8.07 -19.05 -3.49
CA GLU A 54 -7.98 -18.18 -4.67
C GLU A 54 -8.37 -16.75 -4.29
N ARG A 55 -9.45 -16.60 -3.52
CA ARG A 55 -9.87 -15.30 -2.97
C ARG A 55 -8.81 -14.73 -2.03
N ALA A 56 -8.15 -15.56 -1.20
CA ALA A 56 -7.06 -15.11 -0.34
C ALA A 56 -5.88 -14.55 -1.15
N SER A 57 -5.50 -15.22 -2.24
CA SER A 57 -4.48 -14.73 -3.17
C SER A 57 -4.85 -13.38 -3.77
N ASN A 58 -6.11 -13.22 -4.22
CA ASN A 58 -6.61 -11.97 -4.77
C ASN A 58 -6.61 -10.82 -3.74
N VAL A 59 -6.97 -11.11 -2.49
CA VAL A 59 -6.92 -10.13 -1.38
C VAL A 59 -5.48 -9.69 -1.12
N LEU A 60 -4.53 -10.62 -1.06
CA LEU A 60 -3.11 -10.29 -0.89
C LEU A 60 -2.59 -9.41 -2.04
N PHE A 61 -2.94 -9.75 -3.27
CA PHE A 61 -2.57 -8.96 -4.43
C PHE A 61 -3.16 -7.54 -4.37
N ALA A 62 -4.43 -7.40 -3.99
CA ALA A 62 -5.06 -6.10 -3.81
C ALA A 62 -4.35 -5.25 -2.74
N CYS A 63 -3.94 -5.85 -1.61
CA CYS A 63 -3.15 -5.18 -0.58
C CYS A 63 -1.78 -4.70 -1.12
N VAL A 64 -1.11 -5.49 -1.96
CA VAL A 64 0.15 -5.09 -2.62
C VAL A 64 -0.07 -3.90 -3.56
N CYS A 65 -1.13 -3.93 -4.37
CA CYS A 65 -1.47 -2.82 -5.26
C CYS A 65 -1.77 -1.54 -4.49
N LEU A 66 -2.61 -1.62 -3.44
CA LEU A 66 -2.92 -0.48 -2.58
C LEU A 66 -1.64 0.12 -1.97
N ARG A 67 -0.71 -0.76 -1.54
CA ARG A 67 0.59 -0.35 -1.05
C ARG A 67 1.37 0.46 -2.08
N ALA A 68 1.50 -0.05 -3.30
CA ALA A 68 2.19 0.67 -4.37
C ALA A 68 1.55 2.03 -4.66
N SER A 69 0.22 2.10 -4.74
CA SER A 69 -0.50 3.36 -5.01
C SER A 69 -0.25 4.44 -3.95
N ILE A 70 -0.23 4.07 -2.66
CA ILE A 70 0.06 5.00 -1.56
C ILE A 70 1.51 5.48 -1.65
N SER A 71 2.46 4.61 -1.98
CA SER A 71 3.86 4.98 -2.19
C SER A 71 4.01 6.07 -3.25
N TYR A 72 3.43 5.86 -4.43
CA TYR A 72 3.50 6.82 -5.53
C TYR A 72 2.81 8.15 -5.20
N ALA A 73 1.67 8.10 -4.51
CA ALA A 73 0.97 9.32 -4.09
C ALA A 73 1.82 10.18 -3.14
N ARG A 74 2.54 9.55 -2.20
CA ARG A 74 3.47 10.24 -1.30
C ARG A 74 4.67 10.83 -2.04
N GLU A 75 5.22 10.09 -2.98
CA GLU A 75 6.34 10.57 -3.81
C GLU A 75 5.93 11.80 -4.64
N ALA A 76 4.77 11.72 -5.30
CA ALA A 76 4.23 12.84 -6.06
C ALA A 76 4.03 14.08 -5.16
N ALA A 77 3.50 13.89 -3.94
CA ALA A 77 3.34 14.98 -2.98
C ALA A 77 4.68 15.62 -2.57
N TYR A 78 5.72 14.81 -2.39
CA TYR A 78 7.08 15.30 -2.12
C TYR A 78 7.59 16.19 -3.26
N TRP A 79 7.53 15.71 -4.50
CA TRP A 79 8.00 16.49 -5.66
C TRP A 79 7.19 17.78 -5.87
N CYS A 80 5.88 17.76 -5.62
CA CYS A 80 5.06 18.97 -5.63
C CYS A 80 5.46 19.98 -4.54
N ALA A 81 5.90 19.50 -3.36
CA ALA A 81 6.37 20.37 -2.29
C ALA A 81 7.76 20.94 -2.60
N GLU A 82 8.65 20.13 -3.17
CA GLU A 82 9.99 20.57 -3.58
C GLU A 82 9.93 21.60 -4.71
N ALA A 83 9.05 21.42 -5.71
CA ALA A 83 8.86 22.38 -6.80
C ALA A 83 8.33 23.77 -6.35
N LYS A 84 7.84 23.90 -5.12
CA LYS A 84 7.41 25.19 -4.54
C LYS A 84 8.55 25.96 -3.87
N ARG A 85 9.71 25.32 -3.63
CA ARG A 85 10.90 25.95 -3.04
C ARG A 85 11.71 26.67 -4.09
#